data_AF-A0A0J8QPV0-F1
#
_entry.id   AF-A0A0J8QPV0-F1
#
_cell.length_a   1.000
_cell.length_b   1.000
_cell.length_c   1.000
_cell.angle_alpha   90.00
_cell.angle_beta   90.00
_cell.angle_gamma   90.00
#
_symmetry.space_group_name_H-M   'P 1'
#
loop_
_entity.id
_entity.type
_entity.pdbx_description
1 polymer ?
#
loop_
_entity_poly.entity_id
_entity_poly.type
_entity_poly.pdbx_seq_one_letter_code
_entity_poly.pdbx_strand_id
1 'polypeptide(L)'
;MLDRREPPPDEYSLGVYSVLRLFIDLAFPETQSGEKTDFVLSHPDFDIQNVLVSDDGSLRSLIDWDGVSTVPRCLGNEVYPSWLTRDWNPVTYTFDESATPGSDCQNNHENSPRELEHYRKIYQKLIEKILEFPAASKRMAANSLVLRNLYIAATDPVCTHAIVRRIFEEITSRTAPVKSSTEHKGENGSNNGDNCNNGADSRGDGDHTHVDEGDDDFFIYDVFTKFRRGNLSERNLQRLTRGFQALLI
;
A
#
# COMPACT_ATOMS: atom_id res chain seq x y z
N MET A 1 16.88 -3.64 12.09
CA MET A 1 16.70 -4.84 11.23
C MET A 1 17.15 -4.53 9.81
N LEU A 2 16.63 -3.45 9.21
CA LEU A 2 17.14 -2.92 7.95
C LEU A 2 18.66 -2.65 8.01
N ASP A 3 19.15 -1.92 9.01
CA ASP A 3 20.58 -1.55 9.16
C ASP A 3 21.57 -2.73 9.31
N ARG A 4 21.08 -3.97 9.47
CA ARG A 4 21.91 -5.17 9.55
C ARG A 4 22.12 -5.85 8.19
N ARG A 5 21.46 -5.37 7.13
CA ARG A 5 21.55 -5.94 5.79
C ARG A 5 22.72 -5.34 5.03
N GLU A 6 23.30 -6.14 4.15
CA GLU A 6 24.22 -5.64 3.14
C GLU A 6 23.46 -4.73 2.16
N PRO A 7 24.04 -3.58 1.76
CA PRO A 7 23.42 -2.72 0.77
C PRO A 7 23.24 -3.45 -0.56
N PRO A 8 22.12 -3.24 -1.27
CA PRO A 8 21.94 -3.77 -2.61
C PRO A 8 23.03 -3.28 -3.59
N PRO A 9 23.39 -4.07 -4.61
CA PRO A 9 24.50 -3.76 -5.49
C PRO A 9 24.16 -2.74 -6.58
N ASP A 10 22.89 -2.67 -7.01
CA ASP A 10 22.45 -1.78 -8.08
C ASP A 10 21.75 -0.52 -7.56
N GLU A 11 21.82 0.54 -8.36
CA GLU A 11 21.32 1.87 -7.99
C GLU A 11 19.81 1.89 -7.74
N TYR A 12 19.04 1.17 -8.55
CA TYR A 12 17.59 1.13 -8.40
C TYR A 12 17.21 0.45 -7.08
N SER A 13 17.81 -0.69 -6.76
CA SER A 13 17.60 -1.38 -5.48
C SER A 13 18.05 -0.54 -4.28
N LEU A 14 19.13 0.23 -4.40
CA LEU A 14 19.49 1.23 -3.37
C LEU A 14 18.43 2.31 -3.23
N GLY A 15 17.78 2.72 -4.32
CA GLY A 15 16.62 3.60 -4.33
C GLY A 15 15.42 2.99 -3.58
N VAL A 16 15.05 1.76 -3.90
CA VAL A 16 14.01 1.00 -3.18
C VAL A 16 14.30 0.98 -1.68
N TYR A 17 15.55 0.67 -1.32
CA TYR A 17 15.99 0.59 0.07
C TYR A 17 15.89 1.94 0.80
N SER A 18 16.27 3.03 0.11
CA SER A 18 16.19 4.39 0.65
C SER A 18 14.73 4.81 0.87
N VAL A 19 13.85 4.49 -0.07
CA VAL A 19 12.41 4.77 0.06
C VAL A 19 11.76 3.90 1.15
N LEU A 20 12.16 2.63 1.30
CA LEU A 20 11.73 1.80 2.43
C LEU A 20 12.11 2.46 3.77
N ARG A 21 13.34 2.97 3.88
CA ARG A 21 13.79 3.67 5.08
C ARG A 21 12.93 4.90 5.36
N LEU A 22 12.65 5.72 4.35
CA LEU A 22 11.74 6.87 4.45
C LEU A 22 10.36 6.45 4.98
N PHE A 23 9.76 5.40 4.43
CA PHE A 23 8.44 4.93 4.88
C PHE A 23 8.44 4.43 6.32
N ILE A 24 9.50 3.75 6.76
CA ILE A 24 9.66 3.35 8.17
C ILE A 24 9.76 4.60 9.05
N ASP A 25 10.59 5.57 8.68
CA ASP A 25 10.78 6.78 9.47
C ASP A 25 9.47 7.61 9.57
N LEU A 26 8.67 7.64 8.49
CA LEU A 26 7.35 8.28 8.47
C LEU A 26 6.29 7.52 9.27
N ALA A 27 6.38 6.20 9.35
CA ALA A 27 5.44 5.35 10.08
C ALA A 27 5.59 5.45 11.60
N PHE A 28 6.76 5.85 12.10
CA PHE A 28 7.08 5.89 13.52
C PHE A 28 7.65 7.25 13.95
N PRO A 29 6.90 8.35 13.81
CA PRO A 29 7.41 9.70 14.14
C PRO A 29 7.76 9.85 15.63
N GLU A 30 7.10 9.08 16.50
CA GLU A 30 7.33 9.05 17.96
C GLU A 30 8.74 8.60 18.33
N THR A 31 9.37 7.76 17.49
CA THR A 31 10.77 7.36 17.68
C THR A 31 11.74 8.54 17.50
N GLN A 32 11.28 9.62 16.86
CA GLN A 32 12.04 10.86 16.67
C GLN A 32 11.72 11.92 17.73
N SER A 33 10.53 11.89 18.35
CA SER A 33 10.11 12.86 19.38
C SER A 33 10.57 12.50 20.80
N GLY A 34 10.99 11.25 21.03
CA GLY A 34 11.39 10.77 22.36
C GLY A 34 10.22 10.51 23.30
N GLU A 35 8.98 10.51 22.79
CA GLU A 35 7.80 10.09 23.54
C GLU A 35 7.87 8.60 23.85
N LYS A 36 7.43 8.22 25.06
CA LYS A 36 7.43 6.81 25.48
C LYS A 36 6.38 6.04 24.67
N THR A 37 6.84 5.09 23.87
CA THR A 37 5.96 4.12 23.20
C THR A 37 5.75 2.91 24.11
N ASP A 38 4.51 2.47 24.25
CA ASP A 38 4.21 1.25 24.97
C ASP A 38 4.64 0.03 24.14
N PHE A 39 5.33 -0.90 24.81
CA PHE A 39 5.71 -2.18 24.24
C PHE A 39 4.81 -3.27 24.78
N VAL A 40 4.42 -4.19 23.89
CA VAL A 40 3.58 -5.34 24.23
C VAL A 40 4.27 -6.61 23.77
N LEU A 41 3.98 -7.71 24.46
CA LEU A 41 4.37 -9.04 23.99
C LEU A 41 3.49 -9.41 22.79
N SER A 42 4.10 -9.77 21.66
CA SER A 42 3.36 -10.10 20.43
C SER A 42 3.66 -11.51 19.97
N HIS A 43 2.62 -12.20 19.51
CA HIS A 43 2.75 -13.52 18.90
C HIS A 43 3.57 -13.39 17.61
N PRO A 44 4.64 -14.19 17.42
CA PRO A 44 5.54 -14.04 16.27
C PRO A 44 4.83 -14.30 14.94
N ASP A 45 3.92 -15.28 14.93
CA ASP A 45 3.13 -15.65 13.76
C ASP A 45 1.62 -15.74 14.07
N PHE A 46 0.93 -14.60 14.13
CA PHE A 46 -0.49 -14.57 14.45
C PHE A 46 -1.36 -14.92 13.23
N ASP A 47 -1.33 -16.20 12.83
CA ASP A 47 -2.11 -16.77 11.72
C ASP A 47 -3.13 -17.79 12.21
N ILE A 48 -4.11 -18.14 11.37
CA ILE A 48 -5.20 -19.07 11.67
C ILE A 48 -4.70 -20.47 12.08
N GLN A 49 -3.55 -20.90 11.54
CA GLN A 49 -2.95 -22.19 11.86
C GLN A 49 -2.48 -22.29 13.32
N ASN A 50 -2.21 -21.15 13.96
CA ASN A 50 -1.74 -21.06 15.35
C ASN A 50 -2.87 -20.82 16.35
N VAL A 51 -4.13 -20.83 15.88
CA VAL A 51 -5.33 -20.64 16.70
C VAL A 51 -6.11 -21.95 16.81
N LEU A 52 -6.07 -22.59 17.98
CA LEU A 52 -6.81 -23.82 18.23
C LEU A 52 -8.18 -23.50 18.83
N VAL A 53 -9.24 -24.00 18.22
CA VAL A 53 -10.62 -23.85 18.67
C VAL A 53 -11.26 -25.21 18.96
N SER A 54 -12.27 -25.25 19.84
CA SER A 54 -13.13 -26.44 19.97
C SER A 54 -14.21 -26.50 18.89
N ASP A 55 -14.93 -27.62 18.85
CA ASP A 55 -16.03 -27.87 17.92
C ASP A 55 -17.14 -26.81 17.94
N ASP A 56 -17.30 -26.10 19.06
CA ASP A 56 -18.24 -24.97 19.23
C ASP A 56 -17.67 -23.61 18.80
N GLY A 57 -16.42 -23.57 18.33
CA GLY A 57 -15.69 -22.37 17.94
C GLY A 57 -15.03 -21.61 19.09
N SER A 58 -15.11 -22.10 20.33
CA SER A 58 -14.45 -21.46 21.47
C SER A 58 -12.93 -21.60 21.39
N LEU A 59 -12.19 -20.51 21.62
CA LEU A 59 -10.71 -20.52 21.65
C LEU A 59 -10.20 -21.45 22.76
N ARG A 60 -9.27 -22.35 22.42
CA ARG A 60 -8.65 -23.31 23.34
C ARG A 60 -7.21 -22.97 23.65
N SER A 61 -6.43 -22.62 22.63
CA SER A 61 -5.02 -22.31 22.79
C SER A 61 -4.48 -21.49 21.62
N LEU A 62 -3.42 -20.74 21.89
CA LEU A 62 -2.50 -20.20 20.90
C LEU A 62 -1.18 -20.97 20.99
N ILE A 63 -0.64 -21.40 19.86
CA ILE A 63 0.58 -22.22 19.77
C ILE A 63 1.64 -21.54 18.90
N ASP A 64 2.86 -22.09 18.86
CA ASP A 64 3.97 -21.58 18.06
C ASP A 64 4.46 -20.18 18.51
N TRP A 65 4.84 -20.10 19.78
CA TRP A 65 5.38 -18.89 20.42
C TRP A 65 6.90 -18.74 20.23
N ASP A 66 7.53 -19.60 19.43
CA ASP A 66 8.96 -19.53 19.19
C ASP A 66 9.33 -18.24 18.45
N GLY A 67 10.26 -17.46 19.01
CA GLY A 67 10.61 -16.13 18.49
C GLY A 67 9.73 -14.98 18.99
N VAL A 68 8.90 -15.21 20.03
CA VAL A 68 8.17 -14.16 20.74
C VAL A 68 9.09 -13.00 21.15
N SER A 69 8.60 -11.77 20.98
CA SER A 69 9.35 -10.57 21.35
C SER A 69 8.42 -9.45 21.81
N THR A 70 9.00 -8.47 22.48
CA THR A 70 8.33 -7.20 22.78
C THR A 70 8.42 -6.28 21.58
N VAL A 71 7.29 -5.79 21.09
CA VAL A 71 7.19 -4.88 19.94
C VAL A 71 6.41 -3.63 20.33
N PRO A 72 6.59 -2.51 19.60
CA PRO A 72 5.70 -1.36 19.75
C PRO A 72 4.24 -1.79 19.59
N ARG A 73 3.32 -1.21 20.37
CA ARG A 73 1.91 -1.58 20.40
C ARG A 73 1.24 -1.63 19.01
N CYS A 74 1.64 -0.75 18.08
CA CYS A 74 1.16 -0.72 16.69
C CYS A 74 1.61 -1.91 15.80
N LEU A 75 2.51 -2.77 16.30
CA LEU A 75 2.90 -4.05 15.71
C LEU A 75 2.48 -5.24 16.58
N GLY A 76 1.78 -4.97 17.68
CA GLY A 76 1.48 -5.90 18.75
C GLY A 76 0.14 -6.60 18.63
N ASN A 77 -0.48 -6.90 19.77
CA ASN A 77 -1.71 -7.67 19.88
C ASN A 77 -2.99 -6.97 19.38
N GLU A 78 -2.89 -5.75 18.85
CA GLU A 78 -4.03 -4.97 18.33
C GLU A 78 -4.06 -4.92 16.80
N VAL A 79 -3.07 -5.52 16.14
CA VAL A 79 -3.00 -5.61 14.69
C VAL A 79 -3.94 -6.68 14.14
N TYR A 80 -4.19 -6.64 12.84
CA TYR A 80 -4.81 -7.77 12.16
C TYR A 80 -3.93 -9.03 12.24
N PRO A 81 -4.54 -10.22 12.42
CA PRO A 81 -3.91 -11.49 12.07
C PRO A 81 -3.30 -11.44 10.66
N SER A 82 -2.21 -12.18 10.44
CA SER A 82 -1.47 -12.17 9.16
C SER A 82 -2.36 -12.51 7.97
N TRP A 83 -3.27 -13.48 8.09
CA TRP A 83 -4.20 -13.86 7.03
C TRP A 83 -5.11 -12.71 6.55
N LEU A 84 -5.44 -11.76 7.42
CA LEU A 84 -6.21 -10.56 7.06
C LEU A 84 -5.38 -9.50 6.34
N THR A 85 -4.06 -9.63 6.28
CA THR A 85 -3.15 -8.70 5.60
C THR A 85 -2.49 -9.31 4.36
N ARG A 86 -2.87 -10.53 4.00
CA ARG A 86 -2.17 -11.38 3.03
C ARG A 86 -2.11 -10.75 1.64
N ASP A 87 -3.21 -10.16 1.17
CA ASP A 87 -3.34 -9.41 -0.10
C ASP A 87 -2.41 -8.20 -0.25
N TRP A 88 -1.80 -7.73 0.84
CA TRP A 88 -0.81 -6.65 0.79
C TRP A 88 0.63 -7.14 0.59
N ASN A 89 0.88 -8.46 0.62
CA ASN A 89 2.15 -9.06 0.27
C ASN A 89 2.08 -9.68 -1.14
N PRO A 90 2.56 -8.99 -2.20
CA PRO A 90 2.44 -9.46 -3.57
C PRO A 90 3.30 -10.70 -3.87
N VAL A 91 4.23 -11.08 -2.98
CA VAL A 91 5.07 -12.27 -3.17
C VAL A 91 4.30 -13.53 -2.81
N THR A 92 3.43 -13.47 -1.80
CA THR A 92 2.74 -14.65 -1.25
C THR A 92 1.27 -14.73 -1.62
N TYR A 93 0.65 -13.61 -1.98
CA TYR A 93 -0.76 -13.57 -2.34
C TYR A 93 -0.98 -13.82 -3.82
N THR A 94 -1.74 -14.86 -4.13
CA THR A 94 -1.87 -15.39 -5.49
C THR A 94 -3.30 -15.38 -6.02
N PHE A 95 -4.21 -14.62 -5.40
CA PHE A 95 -5.57 -14.50 -5.91
C PHE A 95 -5.58 -13.81 -7.28
N ASP A 96 -6.29 -14.39 -8.23
CA ASP A 96 -6.44 -13.87 -9.59
C ASP A 96 -7.93 -13.88 -9.98
N GLU A 97 -8.51 -12.69 -10.17
CA GLU A 97 -9.92 -12.53 -10.56
C GLU A 97 -10.23 -13.15 -11.93
N SER A 98 -9.23 -13.33 -12.78
CA SER A 98 -9.35 -13.95 -14.11
C SER A 98 -9.12 -15.47 -14.12
N ALA A 99 -8.80 -16.06 -12.96
CA ALA A 99 -8.52 -17.48 -12.87
C ALA A 99 -9.73 -18.34 -13.29
N THR A 100 -9.45 -19.40 -14.05
CA THR A 100 -10.50 -20.34 -14.46
C THR A 100 -10.98 -21.14 -13.25
N PRO A 101 -12.31 -21.17 -12.95
CA PRO A 101 -12.82 -21.97 -11.85
C PRO A 101 -12.54 -23.47 -12.04
N GLY A 102 -12.24 -24.18 -10.95
CA GLY A 102 -11.95 -25.62 -10.98
C GLY A 102 -11.33 -26.10 -9.67
N SER A 103 -11.14 -27.42 -9.51
CA SER A 103 -10.51 -28.00 -8.31
C SER A 103 -9.10 -27.48 -8.07
N ASP A 104 -8.38 -27.21 -9.16
CA ASP A 104 -6.97 -26.81 -9.14
C ASP A 104 -6.80 -25.28 -9.23
N CYS A 105 -7.90 -24.52 -9.08
CA CYS A 105 -7.86 -23.07 -9.10
C CYS A 105 -7.12 -22.56 -7.86
N GLN A 106 -6.08 -21.75 -8.06
CA GLN A 106 -5.30 -21.17 -6.97
C GLN A 106 -6.16 -20.34 -6.00
N ASN A 107 -7.24 -19.73 -6.50
CA ASN A 107 -8.18 -18.98 -5.66
C ASN A 107 -8.88 -19.86 -4.60
N ASN A 108 -8.88 -21.18 -4.73
CA ASN A 108 -9.42 -22.08 -3.70
C ASN A 108 -8.65 -22.01 -2.37
N HIS A 109 -7.44 -21.45 -2.40
CA HIS A 109 -6.56 -21.30 -1.25
C HIS A 109 -6.43 -19.85 -0.76
N GLU A 110 -7.14 -18.91 -1.38
CA GLU A 110 -7.04 -17.48 -1.07
C GLU A 110 -8.43 -16.85 -0.93
N ASN A 111 -8.57 -15.91 -0.01
CA ASN A 111 -9.75 -15.04 -0.01
C ASN A 111 -9.54 -13.91 -1.02
N SER A 112 -10.61 -13.51 -1.69
CA SER A 112 -10.57 -12.32 -2.56
C SER A 112 -10.28 -11.04 -1.74
N PRO A 113 -9.78 -9.96 -2.37
CA PRO A 113 -9.54 -8.69 -1.66
C PRO A 113 -10.82 -8.13 -1.01
N ARG A 114 -11.99 -8.38 -1.64
CA ARG A 114 -13.29 -7.97 -1.13
C ARG A 114 -13.70 -8.73 0.12
N GLU A 115 -13.42 -10.04 0.19
CA GLU A 115 -13.67 -10.85 1.38
C GLU A 115 -12.74 -10.46 2.52
N LEU A 116 -11.45 -10.26 2.24
CA LEU A 116 -10.48 -9.78 3.23
C LEU A 116 -10.90 -8.43 3.81
N GLU A 117 -11.32 -7.49 2.95
CA GLU A 117 -11.85 -6.20 3.39
C GLU A 117 -13.12 -6.34 4.25
N HIS A 118 -14.00 -7.30 3.93
CA HIS A 118 -15.17 -7.59 4.74
C HIS A 118 -14.78 -8.10 6.13
N TYR A 119 -13.87 -9.07 6.22
CA TYR A 119 -13.43 -9.63 7.51
C TYR A 119 -12.62 -8.64 8.34
N ARG A 120 -11.82 -7.77 7.72
CA ARG A 120 -11.17 -6.64 8.40
C ARG A 120 -12.17 -5.75 9.12
N LYS A 121 -13.28 -5.39 8.46
CA LYS A 121 -14.34 -4.58 9.08
C LYS A 121 -15.00 -5.29 10.27
N ILE A 122 -15.17 -6.61 10.19
CA ILE A 122 -15.67 -7.41 11.32
C ILE A 122 -14.65 -7.37 12.47
N TYR A 123 -13.38 -7.65 12.18
CA TYR A 123 -12.31 -7.66 13.17
C TYR A 123 -12.16 -6.31 13.88
N GLN A 124 -12.17 -5.19 13.13
CA GLN A 124 -12.13 -3.85 13.70
C GLN A 124 -13.26 -3.61 14.70
N LYS A 125 -14.49 -4.01 14.38
CA LYS A 125 -15.64 -3.87 15.29
C LYS A 125 -15.49 -4.71 16.55
N LEU A 126 -14.89 -5.90 16.45
CA LEU A 126 -14.62 -6.75 17.61
C LEU A 126 -13.55 -6.13 18.51
N ILE A 127 -12.45 -5.65 17.94
CA ILE A 127 -11.38 -4.95 18.66
C ILE A 127 -11.91 -3.69 19.35
N GLU A 128 -12.71 -2.88 18.65
CA GLU A 128 -13.37 -1.70 19.21
C GLU A 128 -14.27 -2.03 20.41
N LYS A 129 -14.95 -3.18 20.39
CA LYS A 129 -15.83 -3.62 21.48
C LYS A 129 -15.05 -4.12 22.69
N ILE A 130 -13.88 -4.72 22.48
CA ILE A 130 -13.06 -5.31 23.53
C ILE A 130 -12.21 -4.24 24.25
N LEU A 131 -11.73 -3.25 23.51
CA LEU A 131 -10.76 -2.28 24.04
C LEU A 131 -11.44 -1.02 24.54
N GLU A 132 -11.08 -0.61 25.76
CA GLU A 132 -11.60 0.60 26.43
C GLU A 132 -11.18 1.92 25.74
N PHE A 133 -10.27 1.85 24.76
CA PHE A 133 -9.79 2.98 23.94
C PHE A 133 -10.01 2.74 22.42
N PRO A 134 -11.27 2.73 21.94
CA PRO A 134 -11.61 2.17 20.62
C PRO A 134 -10.94 2.89 19.44
N ALA A 135 -10.75 4.21 19.54
CA ALA A 135 -10.24 5.01 18.42
C ALA A 135 -8.75 4.76 18.12
N ALA A 136 -7.91 4.65 19.14
CA ALA A 136 -6.47 4.37 18.96
C ALA A 136 -6.26 2.95 18.43
N SER A 137 -6.98 1.98 18.99
CA SER A 137 -6.85 0.57 18.59
C SER A 137 -7.42 0.29 17.21
N LYS A 138 -8.55 0.93 16.83
CA LYS A 138 -9.06 0.86 15.45
C LYS A 138 -8.02 1.34 14.45
N ARG A 139 -7.35 2.46 14.75
CA ARG A 139 -6.28 3.00 13.91
C ARG A 139 -5.10 2.05 13.83
N MET A 140 -4.67 1.46 14.96
CA MET A 140 -3.58 0.47 14.96
C MET A 140 -3.91 -0.75 14.09
N ALA A 141 -5.12 -1.31 14.22
CA ALA A 141 -5.60 -2.39 13.36
C ALA A 141 -5.63 -1.96 11.89
N ALA A 142 -6.20 -0.80 11.56
CA ALA A 142 -6.25 -0.30 10.19
C ALA A 142 -4.85 -0.10 9.58
N ASN A 143 -3.93 0.47 10.35
CA ASN A 143 -2.56 0.76 9.92
C ASN A 143 -1.71 -0.50 9.80
N SER A 144 -2.12 -1.60 10.42
CA SER A 144 -1.34 -2.83 10.38
C SER A 144 -1.19 -3.40 8.98
N LEU A 145 -2.06 -3.06 8.02
CA LEU A 145 -1.86 -3.42 6.60
C LEU A 145 -0.54 -2.86 6.07
N VAL A 146 -0.28 -1.58 6.31
CA VAL A 146 0.95 -0.91 5.87
C VAL A 146 2.11 -1.32 6.78
N LEU A 147 1.92 -1.26 8.11
CA LEU A 147 3.00 -1.47 9.07
C LEU A 147 3.54 -2.90 9.05
N ARG A 148 2.68 -3.93 8.93
CA ARG A 148 3.12 -5.33 8.83
C ARG A 148 3.91 -5.56 7.56
N ASN A 149 3.50 -4.99 6.43
CA ASN A 149 4.21 -5.14 5.17
C ASN A 149 5.54 -4.39 5.18
N LEU A 150 5.62 -3.20 5.79
CA LEU A 150 6.91 -2.54 6.03
C LEU A 150 7.85 -3.40 6.91
N TYR A 151 7.31 -4.05 7.94
CA TYR A 151 8.08 -4.97 8.78
C TYR A 151 8.60 -6.16 7.96
N ILE A 152 7.76 -6.79 7.13
CA ILE A 152 8.16 -7.88 6.23
C ILE A 152 9.24 -7.39 5.26
N ALA A 153 9.04 -6.25 4.58
CA ALA A 153 10.04 -5.68 3.69
C ALA A 153 11.38 -5.42 4.41
N ALA A 154 11.34 -4.93 5.65
CA ALA A 154 12.54 -4.65 6.45
C ALA A 154 13.24 -5.90 7.01
N THR A 155 12.57 -7.06 7.07
CA THR A 155 13.09 -8.31 7.64
C THR A 155 13.39 -9.40 6.60
N ASP A 156 12.58 -9.51 5.54
CA ASP A 156 12.82 -10.36 4.36
C ASP A 156 13.24 -9.56 3.10
N PRO A 157 14.49 -9.71 2.61
CA PRO A 157 14.95 -9.05 1.38
C PRO A 157 14.15 -9.42 0.13
N VAL A 158 13.62 -10.66 0.05
CA VAL A 158 12.86 -11.15 -1.11
C VAL A 158 11.57 -10.34 -1.30
N CYS A 159 10.93 -9.96 -0.19
CA CYS A 159 9.70 -9.18 -0.21
C CYS A 159 9.90 -7.67 -0.41
N THR A 160 11.14 -7.17 -0.25
CA THR A 160 11.42 -5.72 -0.17
C THR A 160 10.92 -4.96 -1.39
N HIS A 161 11.32 -5.38 -2.59
CA HIS A 161 10.95 -4.68 -3.83
C HIS A 161 9.43 -4.69 -4.07
N ALA A 162 8.83 -5.88 -3.98
CA ALA A 162 7.42 -6.07 -4.28
C ALA A 162 6.52 -5.24 -3.35
N ILE A 163 6.82 -5.23 -2.04
CA ILE A 163 6.06 -4.46 -1.05
C ILE A 163 6.25 -2.96 -1.24
N VAL A 164 7.49 -2.48 -1.40
CA VAL A 164 7.75 -1.04 -1.58
C VAL A 164 7.09 -0.52 -2.85
N ARG A 165 7.13 -1.30 -3.94
CA ARG A 165 6.38 -1.02 -5.17
C ARG A 165 4.88 -0.96 -4.92
N ARG A 166 4.30 -1.93 -4.21
CA ARG A 166 2.86 -1.95 -3.89
C ARG A 166 2.42 -0.71 -3.12
N ILE A 167 3.20 -0.29 -2.11
CA ILE A 167 2.95 0.94 -1.35
C ILE A 167 3.02 2.17 -2.27
N PHE A 168 4.02 2.23 -3.16
CA PHE A 168 4.16 3.32 -4.13
C PHE A 168 2.98 3.40 -5.11
N GLU A 169 2.49 2.26 -5.58
CA GLU A 169 1.29 2.18 -6.44
C GLU A 169 0.06 2.72 -5.72
N GLU A 170 -0.17 2.33 -4.46
CA GLU A 170 -1.26 2.86 -3.64
C GLU A 170 -1.15 4.37 -3.42
N ILE A 171 0.06 4.90 -3.19
CA ILE A 171 0.32 6.34 -3.12
C ILE A 171 -0.05 7.02 -4.44
N THR A 172 0.36 6.43 -5.56
CA THR A 172 0.09 6.96 -6.90
C THR A 172 -1.42 6.99 -7.16
N SER A 173 -2.14 5.91 -6.86
CA SER A 173 -3.59 5.83 -7.02
C SER A 173 -4.35 6.86 -6.18
N ARG A 174 -3.89 7.17 -4.96
CA ARG A 174 -4.54 8.17 -4.08
C ARG A 174 -4.18 9.61 -4.38
N THR A 175 -3.06 9.84 -5.04
CA THR A 175 -2.54 11.19 -5.36
C THR A 175 -2.73 11.56 -6.83
N ALA A 176 -3.24 10.64 -7.66
CA ALA A 176 -3.58 10.92 -9.04
C ALA A 176 -4.60 12.06 -9.13
N PRO A 177 -4.42 13.02 -10.05
CA PRO A 177 -5.41 14.06 -10.27
C PRO A 177 -6.76 13.43 -10.64
N VAL A 178 -7.84 13.92 -10.02
CA VAL A 178 -9.20 13.50 -10.38
C VAL A 178 -9.41 13.84 -11.84
N LYS A 179 -9.50 12.83 -12.71
CA LYS A 179 -9.88 13.04 -14.11
C LYS A 179 -11.26 13.67 -14.11
N SER A 180 -11.37 14.93 -14.52
CA SER A 180 -12.67 15.55 -14.76
C SER A 180 -13.36 14.76 -15.87
N SER A 181 -14.33 13.94 -15.51
CA SER A 181 -15.26 13.34 -16.46
C SER A 181 -16.15 14.46 -17.00
N THR A 182 -15.69 15.16 -18.03
CA THR A 182 -16.57 15.97 -18.87
C THR A 182 -17.36 14.99 -19.72
N GLU A 183 -18.61 14.74 -19.31
CA GLU A 183 -19.63 14.10 -20.12
C GLU A 183 -19.78 14.89 -21.44
N HIS A 184 -19.20 14.37 -22.53
CA HIS A 184 -19.75 14.70 -23.85
C HIS A 184 -21.07 13.94 -23.99
N LYS A 185 -22.15 14.63 -23.63
CA LYS A 185 -23.48 14.32 -24.13
C LYS A 185 -23.40 14.25 -25.66
N GLY A 186 -23.58 13.03 -26.17
CA GLY A 186 -23.89 12.83 -27.57
C GLY A 186 -25.23 13.47 -27.88
N GLU A 187 -25.23 14.43 -28.80
CA GLU A 187 -26.43 14.80 -29.53
C GLU A 187 -26.23 14.49 -31.02
N ASN A 188 -27.04 13.53 -31.45
CA ASN A 188 -27.56 13.22 -32.77
C ASN A 188 -27.19 14.13 -33.95
N GLY A 189 -26.68 13.48 -35.01
CA GLY A 189 -27.41 13.35 -36.27
C GLY A 189 -27.29 14.50 -37.26
N SER A 190 -26.55 14.28 -38.36
CA SER A 190 -27.05 14.32 -39.74
C SER A 190 -25.86 14.50 -40.70
N ASN A 191 -25.37 13.40 -41.27
CA ASN A 191 -24.47 13.43 -42.41
C ASN A 191 -25.29 13.71 -43.67
N ASN A 192 -25.05 14.85 -44.31
CA ASN A 192 -25.44 15.06 -45.70
C ASN A 192 -24.51 16.08 -46.37
N GLY A 193 -23.92 15.66 -47.49
CA GLY A 193 -23.65 16.50 -48.66
C GLY A 193 -22.43 17.43 -48.64
N ASP A 194 -21.49 17.12 -49.53
CA ASP A 194 -20.80 18.02 -50.47
C ASP A 194 -20.28 19.38 -49.98
N ASN A 195 -18.99 19.65 -50.19
CA ASN A 195 -18.50 20.30 -51.42
C ASN A 195 -17.01 20.71 -51.28
N CYS A 196 -16.37 20.79 -52.44
CA CYS A 196 -14.96 21.00 -52.66
C CYS A 196 -14.47 22.45 -52.47
N ASN A 197 -13.15 22.54 -52.30
CA ASN A 197 -12.20 23.49 -52.90
C ASN A 197 -11.83 24.81 -52.20
N ASN A 198 -10.49 24.91 -52.05
CA ASN A 198 -9.58 26.01 -52.35
C ASN A 198 -9.44 27.19 -51.38
N GLY A 199 -8.20 27.36 -50.92
CA GLY A 199 -7.46 28.57 -51.26
C GLY A 199 -7.00 29.44 -50.08
N ALA A 200 -5.68 29.44 -49.90
CA ALA A 200 -4.83 30.58 -49.62
C ALA A 200 -4.86 31.25 -48.22
N ASP A 201 -3.65 31.20 -47.64
CA ASP A 201 -2.90 32.32 -47.07
C ASP A 201 -3.11 32.80 -45.63
N SER A 202 -2.01 32.62 -44.89
CA SER A 202 -1.33 33.65 -44.09
C SER A 202 -1.75 33.92 -42.64
N ARG A 203 -0.71 33.78 -41.80
CA ARG A 203 -0.37 34.55 -40.57
C ARG A 203 -0.93 34.05 -39.24
N GLY A 204 -0.07 33.28 -38.56
CA GLY A 204 0.41 33.50 -37.20
C GLY A 204 -0.59 33.92 -36.13
N ASP A 205 -0.77 33.05 -35.14
CA ASP A 205 -0.40 33.42 -33.78
C ASP A 205 0.00 32.15 -33.02
N GLY A 206 1.12 32.24 -32.31
CA GLY A 206 1.66 31.15 -31.51
C GLY A 206 0.91 31.09 -30.19
N ASP A 207 -0.21 30.38 -30.16
CA ASP A 207 -0.83 29.98 -28.91
C ASP A 207 -0.01 28.82 -28.33
N HIS A 208 0.94 29.17 -27.47
CA HIS A 208 1.53 28.25 -26.50
C HIS A 208 0.42 27.80 -25.57
N THR A 209 -0.37 26.84 -26.03
CA THR A 209 -1.18 25.98 -25.18
C THR A 209 -0.22 25.40 -24.17
N HIS A 210 -0.38 25.86 -22.93
CA HIS A 210 0.26 25.34 -21.74
C HIS A 210 -0.05 23.83 -21.74
N VAL A 211 0.88 23.03 -22.24
CA VAL A 211 0.82 21.59 -22.08
C VAL A 211 0.86 21.39 -20.58
N ASP A 212 -0.24 20.87 -20.05
CA ASP A 212 -0.36 20.48 -18.66
C ASP A 212 0.82 19.54 -18.38
N GLU A 213 1.83 20.02 -17.63
CA GLU A 213 2.97 19.24 -17.10
C GLU A 213 2.44 18.30 -15.99
N GLY A 214 1.46 17.50 -16.38
CA GLY A 214 0.63 16.66 -15.55
C GLY A 214 1.19 15.25 -15.55
N ASP A 215 1.86 14.90 -14.46
CA ASP A 215 2.12 13.52 -14.01
C ASP A 215 3.27 12.73 -14.69
N ASP A 216 3.88 13.24 -15.76
CA ASP A 216 4.97 12.56 -16.51
C ASP A 216 6.28 12.30 -15.70
N ASP A 217 6.38 12.79 -14.46
CA ASP A 217 7.60 12.71 -13.65
C ASP A 217 7.47 11.84 -12.38
N PHE A 218 6.34 11.18 -12.16
CA PHE A 218 6.10 10.35 -10.96
C PHE A 218 6.16 8.84 -11.24
N PHE A 219 7.08 8.41 -12.10
CA PHE A 219 7.34 7.00 -12.38
C PHE A 219 8.24 6.38 -11.32
N ILE A 220 7.95 5.13 -10.91
CA ILE A 220 8.64 4.45 -9.82
C ILE A 220 10.17 4.41 -9.98
N TYR A 221 10.65 4.13 -11.20
CA TYR A 221 12.08 4.05 -11.49
C TYR A 221 12.77 5.40 -11.25
N ASP A 222 12.19 6.47 -11.80
CA ASP A 222 12.72 7.83 -11.65
C ASP A 222 12.63 8.32 -10.21
N VAL A 223 11.49 8.09 -9.54
CA VAL A 223 11.33 8.51 -8.15
C VAL A 223 12.37 7.83 -7.26
N PHE A 224 12.57 6.52 -7.39
CA PHE A 224 13.47 5.77 -6.50
C PHE A 224 14.94 6.11 -6.75
N THR A 225 15.35 6.18 -8.02
CA THR A 225 16.73 6.55 -8.38
C THR A 225 17.04 8.01 -8.04
N LYS A 226 16.12 8.94 -8.33
CA LYS A 226 16.28 10.36 -7.99
C LYS A 226 16.28 10.61 -6.47
N PHE A 227 15.43 9.89 -5.73
CA PHE A 227 15.43 9.94 -4.27
C PHE A 227 16.79 9.52 -3.70
N ARG A 228 17.35 8.41 -4.18
CA ARG A 228 18.68 7.93 -3.75
C ARG A 228 19.79 8.94 -4.02
N ARG A 229 19.76 9.61 -5.18
CA ARG A 229 20.74 10.62 -5.59
C ARG A 229 20.57 11.95 -4.87
N GLY A 230 19.47 12.16 -4.15
CA GLY A 230 19.17 13.44 -3.51
C GLY A 230 18.74 14.54 -4.48
N ASN A 231 18.23 14.17 -5.66
CA ASN A 231 17.76 15.11 -6.69
C ASN A 231 16.28 14.92 -7.06
N LEU A 232 15.51 14.24 -6.20
CA LEU A 232 14.05 14.18 -6.33
C LEU A 232 13.48 15.59 -6.12
N SER A 233 12.58 16.02 -7.01
CA SER A 233 11.94 17.33 -6.87
C SER A 233 11.14 17.42 -5.56
N GLU A 234 11.08 18.62 -4.97
CA GLU A 234 10.32 18.87 -3.74
C GLU A 234 8.85 18.47 -3.90
N ARG A 235 8.25 18.74 -5.07
CA ARG A 235 6.88 18.32 -5.41
C ARG A 235 6.71 16.81 -5.30
N ASN A 236 7.62 16.02 -5.88
CA ASN A 236 7.53 14.56 -5.86
C ASN A 236 7.83 13.99 -4.47
N LEU A 237 8.77 14.59 -3.72
CA LEU A 237 9.04 14.21 -2.34
C LEU A 237 7.82 14.45 -1.44
N GLN A 238 7.16 15.59 -1.58
CA GLN A 238 5.93 15.91 -0.86
C GLN A 238 4.80 14.96 -1.24
N ARG A 239 4.64 14.63 -2.53
CA ARG A 239 3.65 13.66 -2.99
C ARG A 239 3.90 12.27 -2.40
N LEU A 240 5.15 11.80 -2.41
CA LEU A 240 5.55 10.52 -1.81
C LEU A 240 5.26 10.50 -0.31
N THR A 241 5.65 11.56 0.41
CA THR A 241 5.53 11.66 1.87
C THR A 241 4.07 11.78 2.32
N ARG A 242 3.31 12.74 1.75
CA ARG A 242 1.90 12.95 2.10
C ARG A 242 1.03 11.78 1.66
N GLY A 243 1.32 11.22 0.48
CA GLY A 243 0.62 10.05 -0.03
C GLY A 243 0.81 8.85 0.90
N PHE A 244 2.05 8.60 1.36
CA PHE A 244 2.32 7.55 2.35
C PHE A 244 1.59 7.81 3.67
N GLN A 245 1.67 9.02 4.21
CA GLN A 245 0.97 9.39 5.44
C GLN A 245 -0.55 9.21 5.32
N ALA A 246 -1.14 9.47 4.15
CA ALA A 246 -2.56 9.23 3.89
C ALA A 246 -2.94 7.74 3.80
N LEU A 247 -1.98 6.82 3.76
CA LEU A 247 -2.23 5.38 3.93
C LEU A 247 -2.42 5.02 5.41
N LEU A 248 -1.89 5.82 6.32
CA LEU A 248 -2.05 5.67 7.76
C LEU A 248 -3.30 6.47 8.21
N ILE A 249 -4.17 5.83 8.98
CA ILE A 249 -5.49 6.30 9.44
C ILE A 249 -5.45 6.61 10.93
#